data_AF-A0A8D9H2W5-F1
#
_entry.id   AF-A0A8D9H2W5-F1
#
_cell.length_a   1.000
_cell.length_b   1.000
_cell.length_c   1.000
_cell.angle_alpha   90.00
_cell.angle_beta   90.00
_cell.angle_gamma   90.00
#
_symmetry.space_group_name_H-M   'P 1'
#
loop_
_entity.id
_entity.type
_entity.pdbx_description
1 polymer ?
#
loop_
_entity_poly.entity_id
_entity_poly.type
_entity_poly.pdbx_seq_one_letter_code
_entity_poly.pdbx_strand_id
1 'polypeptide(L)'
;MDSEKISTLTLTCTDDATALKSIPSAFNGSIGLANTHISIPSQLVSMYKFPPKMSLCLPSTEGMESYSGDLWIGGGPYYYMPFSKDVTTIFASTP
;
A
#
# COMPACT_ATOMS: atom_id res chain seq x y z
N MET A 1 19.57 14.17 -5.64
CA MET A 1 19.50 13.90 -7.09
C MET A 1 18.73 12.60 -7.23
N ASP A 2 17.43 12.71 -7.07
CA ASP A 2 16.51 11.59 -7.04
C ASP A 2 16.29 11.17 -8.49
N SER A 3 16.83 10.01 -8.86
CA SER A 3 16.63 9.42 -10.16
C SER A 3 15.15 9.06 -10.25
N GLU A 4 14.37 9.84 -10.99
CA GLU A 4 12.98 9.53 -11.31
C GLU A 4 12.95 8.20 -12.07
N LYS A 5 12.65 7.11 -11.35
CA LYS A 5 12.61 5.78 -11.93
C LYS A 5 11.22 5.56 -12.49
N ILE A 6 11.09 5.62 -13.82
CA ILE A 6 9.83 5.35 -14.52
C ILE A 6 9.40 3.92 -14.19
N SER A 7 8.18 3.79 -13.66
CA SER A 7 7.61 2.49 -13.29
C SER A 7 6.56 2.06 -14.30
N THR A 8 6.85 1.01 -15.08
CA THR A 8 5.87 0.34 -15.92
C THR A 8 5.08 -0.68 -15.08
N LEU A 9 3.81 -0.39 -14.85
CA LEU A 9 2.89 -1.27 -14.12
C LEU A 9 1.84 -1.84 -15.09
N THR A 10 1.58 -3.13 -14.99
CA THR A 10 0.48 -3.81 -15.65
C THR A 10 -0.78 -3.65 -14.81
N LEU A 11 -1.81 -3.02 -15.39
CA LEU A 11 -3.10 -2.75 -14.75
C LEU A 11 -4.23 -3.30 -15.62
N THR A 12 -5.41 -3.47 -15.04
CA THR A 12 -6.63 -3.86 -15.75
C THR A 12 -7.54 -2.64 -15.92
N CYS A 13 -8.07 -2.44 -17.12
CA CYS A 13 -9.14 -1.49 -17.36
C CYS A 13 -10.50 -2.18 -17.14
N THR A 14 -11.46 -1.46 -16.57
CA THR A 14 -12.84 -1.92 -16.45
C THR A 14 -13.79 -0.78 -16.79
N ASP A 15 -14.81 -1.09 -17.57
CA ASP A 15 -15.97 -0.25 -17.89
C ASP A 15 -17.22 -0.68 -17.11
N ASP A 16 -17.08 -1.66 -16.21
CA ASP A 16 -18.18 -2.21 -15.45
C ASP A 16 -18.63 -1.24 -14.36
N ALA A 17 -19.68 -0.48 -14.66
CA ALA A 17 -20.33 0.41 -13.72
C ALA A 17 -20.82 -0.31 -12.45
N THR A 18 -21.06 -1.63 -12.49
CA THR A 18 -21.45 -2.39 -11.30
C THR A 18 -20.28 -2.67 -10.36
N ALA A 19 -19.08 -2.90 -10.90
CA ALA A 19 -17.85 -3.02 -10.11
C ALA A 19 -17.47 -1.70 -9.41
N LEU A 20 -17.84 -0.56 -9.99
CA LEU A 20 -17.59 0.77 -9.43
C LEU A 20 -18.65 1.21 -8.40
N LYS A 21 -19.85 0.61 -8.38
CA LYS A 21 -20.94 0.99 -7.44
C LYS A 21 -20.59 0.78 -5.96
N SER A 22 -19.72 -0.18 -5.66
CA SER A 22 -19.30 -0.49 -4.29
C SER A 22 -18.13 0.37 -3.79
N ILE A 23 -17.54 1.18 -4.68
CA ILE A 23 -16.40 2.04 -4.40
C ILE A 23 -16.90 3.47 -4.13
N PRO A 24 -16.32 4.23 -3.19
CA PRO A 24 -16.71 5.62 -2.97
C PRO A 24 -16.57 6.44 -4.26
N SER A 25 -17.51 7.35 -4.51
CA SER A 25 -17.60 8.13 -5.76
C SER A 25 -16.39 9.01 -6.07
N ALA A 26 -15.53 9.24 -5.07
CA ALA A 26 -14.26 9.95 -5.23
C ALA A 26 -13.16 9.12 -5.93
N PHE A 27 -13.37 7.81 -6.14
CA PHE A 27 -12.38 6.90 -6.71
C PHE A 27 -12.90 6.20 -7.98
N ASN A 28 -11.98 5.94 -8.91
CA ASN A 28 -12.29 5.36 -10.23
C ASN A 28 -11.89 3.88 -10.36
N GLY A 29 -11.50 3.24 -9.25
CA GLY A 29 -11.02 1.86 -9.26
C GLY A 29 -10.52 1.42 -7.88
N SER A 30 -9.93 0.24 -7.84
CA SER A 30 -9.38 -0.37 -6.63
C SER A 30 -7.96 -0.89 -6.86
N ILE A 31 -7.18 -0.96 -5.78
CA ILE A 31 -5.83 -1.53 -5.79
C ILE A 31 -5.86 -2.87 -5.06
N GLY A 32 -5.53 -3.94 -5.78
CA GLY A 32 -5.35 -5.26 -5.19
C GLY A 32 -4.00 -5.39 -4.47
N LEU A 33 -4.04 -5.69 -3.17
CA LEU A 33 -2.84 -5.94 -2.34
C LEU A 33 -2.58 -7.44 -2.10
N ALA A 34 -3.28 -8.32 -2.83
CA ALA A 34 -3.14 -9.76 -2.68
C ALA A 34 -1.74 -10.26 -3.10
N ASN A 35 -1.36 -11.44 -2.61
CA ASN A 35 -0.11 -12.12 -2.99
C ASN A 35 -0.24 -12.78 -4.38
N THR A 36 -0.29 -11.98 -5.45
CA THR A 36 -0.34 -12.44 -6.84
C THR A 36 0.73 -11.72 -7.67
N HIS A 37 1.19 -12.32 -8.77
CA HIS A 37 2.26 -11.75 -9.60
C HIS A 37 1.92 -10.40 -10.24
N ILE A 38 0.64 -10.08 -10.38
CA ILE A 38 0.15 -8.84 -11.00
C ILE A 38 -0.31 -7.81 -9.96
N SER A 39 -0.24 -8.09 -8.67
CA SER A 39 -0.59 -7.08 -7.66
C SER A 39 0.44 -5.95 -7.64
N ILE A 40 0.01 -4.75 -7.24
CA ILE A 40 0.91 -3.58 -7.15
C ILE A 40 2.14 -3.89 -6.28
N PRO A 41 2.01 -4.49 -5.08
CA PRO A 41 3.16 -4.85 -4.27
C PRO A 41 4.13 -5.78 -5.01
N SER A 42 3.65 -6.84 -5.64
CA SER A 42 4.50 -7.81 -6.35
C SER A 42 5.23 -7.20 -7.54
N GLN A 43 4.56 -6.34 -8.31
CA GLN A 43 5.18 -5.65 -9.44
C GLN A 43 6.31 -4.72 -8.97
N LEU A 44 6.05 -3.91 -7.94
CA LEU A 44 7.05 -3.00 -7.38
C LEU A 44 8.23 -3.76 -6.75
N VAL A 45 7.97 -4.82 -5.98
CA VAL A 45 9.00 -5.71 -5.42
C VAL A 45 9.89 -6.27 -6.54
N SER A 46 9.31 -6.74 -7.64
CA SER A 46 10.06 -7.28 -8.78
C SER A 46 10.92 -6.22 -9.49
N MET A 47 10.37 -5.01 -9.67
CA MET A 47 11.01 -3.90 -10.40
C MET A 47 12.14 -3.23 -9.61
N TYR A 48 11.95 -3.09 -8.30
CA TYR A 48 12.88 -2.40 -7.41
C TYR A 48 13.76 -3.37 -6.61
N LYS A 49 13.52 -4.69 -6.74
CA LYS A 49 14.21 -5.74 -5.99
C LYS A 49 14.08 -5.55 -4.48
N PHE A 50 12.93 -5.04 -4.05
CA PHE A 50 12.61 -4.96 -2.63
C PHE A 50 12.31 -6.35 -2.04
N PRO A 51 12.44 -6.53 -0.72
CA PRO A 51 11.88 -7.69 -0.04
C PRO A 51 10.36 -7.80 -0.29
N PRO A 52 9.80 -9.01 -0.51
CA PRO A 52 8.37 -9.22 -0.76
C PRO A 52 7.55 -9.10 0.54
N LYS A 53 7.54 -7.90 1.13
CA LYS A 53 6.83 -7.56 2.36
C LYS A 53 6.11 -6.23 2.17
N MET A 54 4.91 -6.13 2.72
CA MET A 54 4.18 -4.88 2.82
C MET A 54 3.70 -4.66 4.25
N SER A 55 3.53 -3.40 4.63
CA SER A 55 2.90 -3.01 5.89
C SER A 55 1.90 -1.89 5.64
N LEU A 56 0.79 -1.95 6.36
CA LEU A 56 -0.33 -1.03 6.21
C LEU A 56 -0.63 -0.40 7.58
N CYS A 57 -0.64 0.93 7.63
CA CYS A 57 -1.16 1.69 8.75
C CYS A 57 -2.48 2.33 8.31
N LEU A 58 -3.60 1.76 8.76
CA LEU A 58 -4.90 2.33 8.50
C LEU A 58 -5.18 3.45 9.51
N PRO A 59 -5.64 4.62 9.08
CA PRO A 59 -5.97 5.71 9.99
C PRO A 59 -7.24 5.34 10.78
N SER A 60 -7.26 5.69 12.07
CA SER A 60 -8.49 5.60 12.88
C SER A 60 -9.36 6.83 12.62
N THR A 61 -10.67 6.63 12.55
CA THR A 61 -11.65 7.72 12.38
C THR A 61 -12.31 8.11 13.70
N GLU A 62 -11.93 7.52 14.84
CA GLU A 62 -12.54 7.83 16.14
C GLU A 62 -12.02 9.15 16.70
N GLY A 63 -12.85 10.20 16.61
CA GLY A 63 -12.81 11.38 17.48
C GLY A 63 -11.82 12.49 17.11
N MET A 64 -11.10 12.43 15.99
CA MET A 64 -10.16 13.50 15.58
C MET A 64 -10.11 13.70 14.05
N GLU A 65 -9.45 14.80 13.64
CA GLU A 65 -9.25 15.23 12.26
C GLU A 65 -8.73 14.12 11.33
N SER A 66 -8.94 14.27 10.02
CA SER A 66 -8.55 13.28 9.01
C SER A 66 -7.02 13.15 8.95
N TYR A 67 -6.47 12.12 9.58
CA TYR A 67 -5.06 11.75 9.46
C TYR A 67 -4.85 10.85 8.26
N SER A 68 -3.73 11.05 7.55
CA SER A 68 -3.29 10.11 6.53
C SER A 68 -2.75 8.84 7.20
N GLY A 69 -3.20 7.69 6.71
CA GLY A 69 -2.49 6.44 6.93
C GLY A 69 -1.37 6.28 5.92
N ASP A 70 -0.75 5.12 5.95
CA ASP A 70 0.46 4.85 5.16
C ASP A 70 0.50 3.40 4.67
N LEU A 71 1.14 3.20 3.51
CA LEU A 71 1.42 1.90 2.91
C LEU A 71 2.89 1.84 2.53
N TRP A 72 3.60 0.84 3.05
CA TRP A 72 5.01 0.61 2.72
C TRP A 72 5.19 -0.74 2.02
N ILE A 73 6.10 -0.75 1.04
CA ILE A 73 6.45 -1.93 0.25
C ILE A 73 7.96 -2.08 0.32
N GLY A 74 8.43 -3.25 0.73
CA GLY A 74 9.85 -3.57 0.88
C GLY A 74 10.30 -3.94 2.29
N GLY A 75 9.41 -3.90 3.28
CA GLY A 75 9.73 -4.21 4.67
C GLY A 75 10.41 -3.05 5.41
N GLY A 76 10.55 -3.21 6.73
CA GLY A 76 11.13 -2.18 7.61
C GLY A 76 12.66 -2.27 7.77
N PRO A 77 13.23 -1.58 8.78
CA PRO A 77 12.57 -1.04 9.96
C PRO A 77 11.76 0.24 9.72
N TYR A 78 10.71 0.46 10.50
CA TYR A 78 9.92 1.70 10.47
C TYR A 78 10.02 2.43 11.82
N TYR A 79 10.37 3.70 11.78
CA TYR A 79 10.54 4.55 12.96
C TYR A 79 9.57 5.72 12.89
N TYR A 80 8.59 5.77 13.80
CA TYR A 80 7.66 6.90 13.92
C TYR A 80 7.98 7.68 15.18
N MET A 81 8.26 8.98 15.06
CA MET A 81 8.37 9.81 16.26
C MET A 81 7.03 9.85 17.02
N PRO A 82 7.05 9.83 18.37
CA PRO A 82 8.21 9.85 19.27
C PRO A 82 8.81 8.47 19.59
N PHE A 83 8.33 7.38 18.98
CA PHE A 83 8.88 6.04 19.16
C PHE A 83 10.25 5.90 18.46
N SER A 84 11.30 5.72 19.26
CA SER A 84 12.68 5.49 18.77
C SER A 84 12.99 4.02 18.45
N LYS A 85 12.01 3.13 18.58
CA LYS A 85 12.16 1.69 18.31
C LYS A 85 11.53 1.35 16.97
N ASP A 86 12.06 0.30 16.34
CA ASP A 86 11.45 -0.26 15.13
C ASP A 86 10.06 -0.81 15.46
N VAL A 87 9.04 -0.25 14.85
CA VAL A 87 7.65 -0.65 15.10
C VAL A 87 7.25 -1.90 14.31
N THR A 88 8.09 -2.43 13.41
CA THR A 88 7.78 -3.71 12.74
C THR A 88 7.58 -4.84 13.74
N THR A 89 8.21 -4.76 14.92
CA THR A 89 8.12 -5.78 15.97
C THR A 89 6.74 -5.85 16.64
N ILE A 90 5.90 -4.83 16.46
CA ILE A 90 4.55 -4.77 17.04
C ILE A 90 3.45 -4.88 15.99
N PHE A 91 3.79 -5.10 14.72
CA PHE A 91 2.80 -5.27 13.66
C PHE A 91 2.07 -6.61 13.78
N ALA A 92 0.76 -6.57 13.60
CA ALA A 92 -0.02 -7.77 13.35
C ALA A 92 0.33 -8.32 11.96
N SER A 93 0.63 -9.61 11.87
CA SER A 93 0.93 -10.29 10.61
C SER A 93 -0.21 -11.24 10.25
N THR A 94 -0.66 -11.20 9.00
CA THR A 94 -1.55 -12.23 8.46
C THR A 94 -0.73 -13.46 8.05
N PRO A 95 -1.23 -14.69 8.23
CA PRO A 95 -0.57 -15.91 7.76
C PRO A 95 -0.23 -15.90 6.27
#